data_AF-A0A7V6KVD5-F1
#
_entry.id   AF-A0A7V6KVD5-F1
#
_cell.length_a   1.000
_cell.length_b   1.000
_cell.length_c   1.000
_cell.angle_alpha   90.00
_cell.angle_beta   90.00
_cell.angle_gamma   90.00
#
_symmetry.space_group_name_H-M   'P 1'
#
loop_
_entity.id
_entity.type
_entity.pdbx_description
1 polymer ?
#
loop_
_entity_poly.entity_id
_entity_poly.type
_entity_poly.pdbx_seq_one_letter_code
_entity_poly.pdbx_strand_id
1 'polypeptide(L)'
;MKFPAANISLKDWNPNEDYLLYILMDPYYCRSDNEFYRTYYHNQKYVDSNGEVYKVIDKKPPKSLLRNIFRFLPGVYKVELIFSNTGEKMGLVEVKEFILKQVKKIDCEYTSEWIDNIKKAQSIQEVLGG
;
A
#
# COMPACT_ATOMS: atom_id res chain seq x y z
N MET A 1 7.83 -7.83 6.99
CA MET A 1 6.71 -7.40 6.14
C MET A 1 6.83 -8.05 4.78
N LYS A 2 5.78 -8.73 4.33
CA LYS A 2 5.67 -9.41 3.04
C LYS A 2 4.68 -8.65 2.16
N PHE A 3 5.10 -8.33 0.94
CA PHE A 3 4.26 -7.62 -0.02
C PHE A 3 3.44 -8.61 -0.87
N PRO A 4 2.28 -8.19 -1.44
CA PRO A 4 1.66 -6.86 -1.34
C PRO A 4 1.11 -6.56 0.05
N ALA A 5 0.91 -5.28 0.34
CA ALA A 5 0.38 -4.83 1.62
C ALA A 5 -0.61 -3.67 1.48
N ALA A 6 -1.77 -3.78 2.12
CA ALA A 6 -2.83 -2.78 2.03
C ALA A 6 -2.79 -1.79 3.19
N ASN A 7 -2.97 -0.50 2.86
CA ASN A 7 -3.17 0.56 3.83
C ASN A 7 -4.54 0.40 4.50
N ILE A 8 -4.53 0.13 5.80
CA ILE A 8 -5.75 -0.08 6.61
C ILE A 8 -6.15 1.17 7.42
N SER A 9 -5.36 2.24 7.31
CA SER A 9 -5.61 3.51 8.00
C SER A 9 -6.43 4.48 7.14
N LEU A 10 -6.29 4.41 5.82
CA LEU A 10 -7.09 5.17 4.88
C LEU A 10 -8.47 4.52 4.70
N LYS A 11 -9.52 5.22 5.15
CA LYS A 11 -10.89 4.69 5.20
C LYS A 11 -11.64 4.80 3.87
N ASP A 12 -11.22 5.71 2.99
CA ASP A 12 -11.89 6.03 1.74
C ASP A 12 -10.86 6.11 0.62
N TRP A 13 -10.82 5.09 -0.24
CA TRP A 13 -9.98 5.10 -1.42
C TRP A 13 -10.61 6.03 -2.47
N ASN A 14 -9.88 7.07 -2.83
CA ASN A 14 -10.22 7.95 -3.94
C ASN A 14 -9.75 7.30 -5.26
N PRO A 15 -10.65 6.98 -6.19
CA PRO A 15 -10.30 6.36 -7.47
C PRO A 15 -9.47 7.26 -8.39
N ASN A 16 -9.41 8.57 -8.10
CA ASN A 16 -8.58 9.53 -8.84
C ASN A 16 -7.15 9.64 -8.28
N GLU A 17 -6.85 8.97 -7.17
CA GLU A 17 -5.51 8.90 -6.60
C GLU A 17 -4.78 7.64 -7.05
N ASP A 18 -3.45 7.63 -6.91
CA ASP A 18 -2.60 6.50 -7.24
C ASP A 18 -2.93 5.29 -6.35
N TYR A 19 -3.29 4.17 -6.96
CA TYR A 19 -3.57 2.91 -6.27
C TYR A 19 -2.42 2.45 -5.36
N LEU A 20 -1.17 2.81 -5.69
CA LEU A 20 0.01 2.50 -4.88
C LEU A 20 0.03 3.21 -3.52
N LEU A 21 -0.88 4.16 -3.28
CA LEU A 21 -1.13 4.71 -1.93
C LEU A 21 -1.84 3.69 -1.03
N TYR A 22 -2.67 2.86 -1.65
CA TYR A 22 -3.58 1.94 -0.98
C TYR A 22 -3.03 0.52 -0.89
N ILE A 23 -2.35 0.04 -1.93
CA ILE A 23 -1.67 -1.25 -1.91
C ILE A 23 -0.22 -1.07 -2.37
N LEU A 24 0.70 -1.38 -1.47
CA LEU A 24 2.12 -1.38 -1.74
C LEU A 24 2.53 -2.73 -2.32
N MET A 25 3.24 -2.71 -3.45
CA MET A 25 3.86 -3.91 -4.04
C MET A 25 5.31 -4.11 -3.57
N ASP A 26 5.94 -3.04 -3.10
CA ASP A 26 7.29 -3.01 -2.55
C ASP A 26 7.38 -1.87 -1.50
N PRO A 27 8.47 -1.74 -0.73
CA PRO A 27 8.58 -0.73 0.31
C PRO A 27 8.93 0.66 -0.25
N TYR A 28 8.86 0.89 -1.57
CA TYR A 28 9.34 2.11 -2.19
C TYR A 28 8.23 2.99 -2.75
N TYR A 29 8.45 4.30 -2.73
CA TYR A 29 7.65 5.25 -3.50
C TYR A 29 8.55 6.25 -4.25
N CYS A 30 8.04 6.80 -5.35
CA CYS A 30 8.83 7.57 -6.32
C CYS A 30 8.58 9.09 -6.21
N ARG A 31 8.65 9.67 -5.00
CA ARG A 31 8.53 11.13 -4.81
C ARG A 31 9.56 11.65 -3.81
N SER A 32 10.16 12.79 -4.13
CA SER A 32 11.13 13.49 -3.25
C SER A 32 10.48 14.46 -2.28
N ASP A 33 9.20 14.75 -2.47
CA ASP A 33 8.45 15.64 -1.60
C ASP A 33 8.18 15.00 -0.21
N ASN A 34 8.55 15.74 0.84
CA ASN A 34 8.33 15.35 2.22
C ASN A 34 6.88 15.59 2.66
N GLU A 35 6.18 16.54 2.07
CA GLU A 35 4.77 16.79 2.37
C GLU A 35 3.92 15.61 1.93
N PHE A 36 4.12 15.11 0.71
CA PHE A 36 3.53 13.86 0.25
C PHE A 36 3.71 12.70 1.24
N TYR A 37 4.92 12.49 1.75
CA TYR A 37 5.16 11.44 2.76
C TYR A 37 4.34 11.66 4.04
N ARG A 38 4.33 12.89 4.57
CA ARG A 38 3.62 13.20 5.81
C ARG A 38 2.11 12.99 5.66
N THR A 39 1.56 13.32 4.50
CA THR A 39 0.13 13.19 4.19
C THR A 39 -0.26 11.72 4.00
N TYR A 40 0.49 10.98 3.19
CA TYR A 40 0.03 9.69 2.68
C TYR A 40 0.65 8.46 3.33
N TYR A 41 1.80 8.58 4.01
CA TYR A 41 2.52 7.42 4.54
C TYR A 41 2.83 7.50 6.03
N HIS A 42 3.22 8.67 6.53
CA HIS A 42 3.64 8.80 7.93
C HIS A 42 2.54 8.35 8.91
N ASN A 43 2.90 7.49 9.86
CA ASN A 43 2.00 6.89 10.85
C ASN A 43 0.86 6.01 10.29
N GLN A 44 0.81 5.78 8.98
CA GLN A 44 -0.20 4.89 8.40
C GLN A 44 0.15 3.43 8.72
N LYS A 45 -0.89 2.63 8.96
CA LYS A 45 -0.80 1.18 9.17
C LYS A 45 -1.11 0.42 7.89
N TYR A 46 -0.37 -0.66 7.68
CA TYR A 46 -0.50 -1.58 6.56
C TYR A 46 -0.65 -3.01 7.07
N VAL A 47 -1.58 -3.77 6.49
CA VAL A 47 -1.63 -5.23 6.64
C VAL A 47 -0.86 -5.86 5.48
N ASP A 48 0.06 -6.76 5.80
CA ASP A 48 0.91 -7.44 4.83
C ASP A 48 0.27 -8.75 4.33
N SER A 49 0.90 -9.43 3.37
CA SER A 49 0.30 -10.64 2.76
C SER A 49 0.29 -11.88 3.67
N ASN A 50 0.87 -11.80 4.87
CA ASN A 50 0.75 -12.80 5.93
C ASN A 50 -0.26 -12.39 7.01
N GLY A 51 -0.90 -11.22 6.88
CA GLY A 51 -1.85 -10.69 7.86
C GLY A 51 -1.21 -9.98 9.04
N GLU A 52 0.11 -9.71 9.00
CA GLU A 52 0.78 -8.93 10.04
C GLU A 52 0.59 -7.43 9.79
N VAL A 53 0.31 -6.68 10.85
CA VAL A 53 0.12 -5.23 10.76
C VAL A 53 1.44 -4.51 11.08
N TYR A 54 1.77 -3.58 10.20
CA TYR A 54 2.95 -2.74 10.29
C TYR A 54 2.55 -1.27 10.27
N LYS A 55 3.28 -0.43 11.00
CA LYS A 55 3.13 1.02 10.97
C LYS A 55 4.36 1.64 10.30
N VAL A 56 4.14 2.58 9.38
CA VAL A 56 5.22 3.41 8.83
C VAL A 56 5.72 4.35 9.92
N ILE A 57 6.99 4.22 10.28
CA ILE A 57 7.64 5.04 11.32
C ILE A 57 8.63 6.05 10.75
N ASP A 58 9.20 5.79 9.58
CA ASP A 58 10.17 6.67 8.95
C ASP A 58 10.26 6.40 7.43
N LYS A 59 11.11 7.17 6.75
CA LYS A 59 11.50 6.93 5.37
C LYS A 59 12.99 7.16 5.19
N LYS A 60 13.56 6.52 4.17
CA LYS A 60 14.98 6.60 3.86
C LYS A 60 15.18 6.96 2.40
N PRO A 61 15.78 8.13 2.11
CA PRO A 61 16.08 8.52 0.73
C PRO A 61 17.15 7.60 0.13
N PRO A 62 17.28 7.57 -1.22
CA PRO A 62 18.30 6.76 -1.85
C PRO A 62 19.70 7.23 -1.44
N LYS A 63 20.57 6.29 -1.06
CA LYS A 63 21.96 6.58 -0.65
C LYS A 63 22.83 7.13 -1.80
N SER A 64 22.48 6.81 -3.04
CA SER A 64 23.29 7.17 -4.22
C SER A 64 23.19 8.66 -4.52
N LEU A 65 24.35 9.34 -4.53
CA LEU A 65 24.45 10.74 -4.96
C LEU A 65 23.91 10.94 -6.40
N LEU A 66 24.19 9.99 -7.30
CA LEU A 66 23.68 10.04 -8.67
C LEU A 66 22.15 9.99 -8.70
N ARG A 67 21.51 9.11 -7.91
CA ARG A 67 20.04 9.06 -7.83
C ARG A 67 19.44 10.33 -7.22
N ASN A 68 20.18 11.02 -6.35
CA ASN A 68 19.77 12.30 -5.78
C ASN A 68 19.92 13.47 -6.76
N ILE A 69 20.93 13.45 -7.63
CA ILE A 69 21.15 14.45 -8.69
C ILE A 69 20.10 14.27 -9.80
N PHE A 70 19.92 13.04 -10.27
CA PHE A 70 18.97 12.71 -11.34
C PHE A 70 17.56 12.41 -10.84
N ARG A 71 17.15 13.05 -9.73
CA ARG A 71 15.84 12.79 -9.10
C ARG A 71 14.65 13.16 -9.98
N PHE A 72 14.87 13.97 -11.01
CA PHE A 72 13.88 14.39 -11.99
C PHE A 72 13.57 13.31 -13.03
N LEU A 73 14.41 12.26 -13.15
CA LEU A 73 14.16 11.15 -14.06
C LEU A 73 13.16 10.15 -13.45
N PRO A 74 12.13 9.72 -14.19
CA PRO A 74 11.17 8.72 -13.71
C PRO A 74 11.85 7.43 -13.26
N GLY A 75 11.43 6.89 -12.12
CA GLY A 75 11.91 5.61 -11.59
C GLY A 75 13.32 5.61 -10.96
N VAL A 76 14.06 6.73 -11.04
CA VAL A 76 15.43 6.85 -10.52
C VAL A 76 15.44 7.17 -9.02
N TYR A 77 14.55 8.06 -8.58
CA TYR A 77 14.43 8.45 -7.18
C TYR A 77 13.39 7.59 -6.46
N LYS A 78 13.88 6.63 -5.65
CA LYS A 78 13.05 5.74 -4.84
C LYS A 78 13.34 5.95 -3.36
N VAL A 79 12.32 6.30 -2.60
CA VAL A 79 12.39 6.42 -1.14
C VAL A 79 11.87 5.13 -0.53
N GLU A 80 12.64 4.55 0.38
CA GLU A 80 12.27 3.35 1.13
C GLU A 80 11.43 3.75 2.36
N LEU A 81 10.25 3.17 2.53
CA LEU A 81 9.43 3.28 3.75
C LEU A 81 9.99 2.35 4.83
N ILE A 82 10.09 2.85 6.05
CA ILE A 82 10.55 2.10 7.21
C ILE A 82 9.34 1.73 8.06
N PHE A 83 9.20 0.43 8.32
CA PHE A 83 8.06 -0.16 8.98
C PHE A 83 8.44 -0.70 10.36
N SER A 84 7.57 -0.50 11.33
CA SER A 84 7.59 -1.20 12.63
C SER A 84 6.43 -2.17 12.69
N ASN A 85 6.70 -3.44 13.04
CA ASN A 85 5.64 -4.40 13.36
C ASN A 85 4.88 -3.89 14.60
N THR A 86 3.55 -3.94 14.59
CA THR A 86 2.71 -3.46 15.71
C THR A 86 2.33 -4.55 16.70
N GLY A 87 2.57 -5.83 16.36
CA GLY A 87 2.04 -6.99 17.07
C GLY A 87 0.58 -7.31 16.75
N GLU A 88 -0.14 -6.43 16.05
CA GLU A 88 -1.51 -6.65 15.61
C GLU A 88 -1.53 -7.59 14.38
N LYS A 89 -2.64 -8.31 14.21
CA LYS A 89 -2.88 -9.21 13.08
C LYS A 89 -4.28 -9.01 12.55
N MET A 90 -4.43 -9.15 11.23
CA MET A 90 -5.72 -9.25 10.57
C MET A 90 -5.84 -10.59 9.85
N GLY A 91 -6.98 -11.27 10.07
CA GLY A 91 -7.27 -12.53 9.40
C GLY A 91 -7.72 -12.32 7.95
N LEU A 92 -7.71 -13.40 7.15
CA LEU A 92 -8.17 -13.36 5.75
C LEU A 92 -9.57 -12.76 5.61
N VAL A 93 -10.52 -13.16 6.47
CA VAL A 93 -11.91 -12.67 6.43
C VAL A 93 -11.95 -11.16 6.65
N GLU A 94 -11.22 -10.66 7.65
CA GLU A 94 -11.16 -9.24 7.98
C GLU A 94 -10.53 -8.43 6.85
N VAL A 95 -9.46 -8.93 6.23
CA VAL A 95 -8.83 -8.26 5.07
C VAL A 95 -9.79 -8.25 3.88
N LYS A 96 -10.49 -9.36 3.59
CA LYS A 96 -11.51 -9.40 2.52
C LYS A 96 -12.59 -8.36 2.75
N GLU A 97 -13.16 -8.30 3.95
CA GLU A 97 -14.20 -7.33 4.30
C GLU A 97 -13.72 -5.90 4.15
N PHE A 98 -12.50 -5.60 4.61
CA PHE A 98 -11.88 -4.29 4.46
C PHE A 98 -11.72 -3.92 2.98
N ILE A 99 -11.09 -4.77 2.16
CA ILE A 99 -10.81 -4.46 0.75
C ILE A 99 -12.12 -4.38 -0.04
N LEU A 100 -13.08 -5.28 0.18
CA LEU A 100 -14.39 -5.22 -0.47
C LEU A 100 -15.12 -3.91 -0.16
N LYS A 101 -15.00 -3.39 1.07
CA LYS A 101 -15.60 -2.10 1.44
C LYS A 101 -14.99 -0.94 0.64
N GLN A 102 -13.70 -1.01 0.30
CA GLN A 102 -13.05 0.02 -0.51
C GLN A 102 -13.40 -0.13 -2.00
N VAL A 103 -13.25 -1.34 -2.55
CA VAL A 103 -13.50 -1.61 -3.98
C VAL A 103 -14.95 -1.31 -4.37
N LYS A 104 -15.93 -1.59 -3.50
CA LYS A 104 -17.34 -1.25 -3.76
C LYS A 104 -17.63 0.25 -3.95
N LYS A 105 -16.72 1.13 -3.55
CA LYS A 105 -16.85 2.58 -3.74
C LYS A 105 -16.22 3.06 -5.05
N ILE A 106 -15.46 2.20 -5.71
CA ILE A 106 -14.83 2.48 -7.00
C ILE A 106 -15.87 2.14 -8.07
N ASP A 107 -16.22 3.11 -8.90
CA ASP A 107 -17.12 2.91 -10.03
C ASP A 107 -16.31 2.78 -11.33
N CYS A 108 -15.94 1.55 -11.67
CA CYS A 108 -15.27 1.23 -12.94
C CYS A 108 -15.70 -0.13 -13.51
N GLU A 109 -15.47 -0.34 -14.80
CA GLU A 109 -15.92 -1.54 -15.54
C GLU A 109 -15.39 -2.87 -14.98
N TYR A 110 -14.24 -2.86 -14.28
CA TYR A 110 -13.60 -4.04 -13.69
C TYR A 110 -14.04 -4.35 -12.26
N THR A 111 -14.86 -3.49 -11.64
CA THR A 111 -15.21 -3.57 -10.21
C THR A 111 -15.88 -4.92 -9.86
N SER A 112 -16.79 -5.40 -10.70
CA SER A 112 -17.51 -6.66 -10.48
C SER A 112 -16.56 -7.87 -10.50
N GLU A 113 -15.64 -7.92 -11.47
CA GLU A 113 -14.64 -8.98 -11.56
C GLU A 113 -13.69 -8.95 -10.35
N TRP A 114 -13.22 -7.77 -9.96
CA TRP A 114 -12.36 -7.60 -8.80
C TRP A 114 -13.04 -8.09 -7.51
N ILE A 115 -14.30 -7.71 -7.30
CA ILE A 115 -15.10 -8.18 -6.17
C ILE A 115 -15.20 -9.71 -6.14
N ASP A 116 -15.42 -10.34 -7.29
CA ASP A 116 -15.54 -11.79 -7.36
C ASP A 116 -14.20 -12.52 -7.13
N ASN A 117 -13.09 -11.94 -7.60
CA ASN A 117 -11.75 -12.45 -7.29
C ASN A 117 -11.46 -12.37 -5.79
N ILE A 118 -11.76 -11.26 -5.12
CA ILE A 118 -11.59 -11.12 -3.67
C ILE A 118 -12.44 -12.15 -2.90
N LYS A 119 -13.69 -12.40 -3.31
CA LYS A 119 -14.54 -13.41 -2.67
C LYS A 119 -13.92 -14.80 -2.76
N LYS A 120 -13.37 -15.16 -3.92
CA LYS A 120 -12.79 -16.48 -4.22
C LYS A 120 -11.39 -16.69 -3.63
N ALA A 121 -10.65 -15.63 -3.35
CA ALA A 121 -9.29 -15.69 -2.82
C ALA A 121 -9.18 -16.58 -1.57
N GLN A 122 -8.18 -17.44 -1.51
CA GLN A 122 -7.90 -18.36 -0.40
C GLN A 122 -6.78 -17.86 0.52
N SER A 123 -6.13 -16.76 0.16
CA SER A 123 -5.05 -16.16 0.93
C SER A 123 -5.09 -14.63 0.88
N ILE A 124 -4.46 -13.97 1.85
CA ILE A 124 -4.36 -12.49 1.86
C ILE A 124 -3.52 -12.03 0.66
N GLN A 125 -2.50 -12.82 0.29
CA GLN A 125 -1.72 -12.61 -0.93
C GLN A 125 -2.61 -12.51 -2.18
N GLU A 126 -3.57 -13.42 -2.36
CA GLU A 126 -4.52 -13.39 -3.50
C GLU A 126 -5.47 -12.20 -3.41
N VAL A 127 -5.98 -11.87 -2.20
CA VAL A 127 -6.85 -10.69 -2.02
C VAL A 127 -6.16 -9.40 -2.46
N LEU A 128 -4.88 -9.25 -2.11
CA LEU A 128 -4.11 -8.02 -2.33
C LEU A 128 -3.37 -7.99 -3.68
N GLY A 129 -3.03 -9.15 -4.23
CA GLY A 129 -2.22 -9.28 -5.44
C GLY A 129 -3.03 -9.44 -6.73
N GLY A 130 -4.31 -9.82 -6.62
CA GLY A 130 -5.13 -10.24 -7.77
C GLY A 130 -5.00 -11.73 -8.05
#